data_AF-A0A9E6UPK5-F1
#
_entry.id   AF-A0A9E6UPK5-F1
#
_cell.length_a   1.000
_cell.length_b   1.000
_cell.length_c   1.000
_cell.angle_alpha   90.00
_cell.angle_beta   90.00
_cell.angle_gamma   90.00
#
_symmetry.space_group_name_H-M   'P 1'
#
loop_
_entity.id
_entity.type
_entity.pdbx_description
1 polymer ?
#
loop_
_entity_poly.entity_id
_entity_poly.type
_entity_poly.pdbx_seq_one_letter_code
_entity_poly.pdbx_strand_id
1 'polypeptide(L)'
;MRILLAALCLVVAGPSRADEAFVTNQSSDDLSVVDLASGDTLARIPIGGKPAGVAVTADGTRAYVTSPDGKSVSIVDAAKREVVGKIETGGGPLGVAAHPSGKPVYVADWYQHVVYAIDPDAKTVVHKIQVGLSPSGLAVTPDGSLLISADRDSNEISFIDTATNTRTGGLKVGERPFGVTIDKDGKRAYVANVASNDVSVVDIAERKVIAQPKVGDRPYAVALAAGKAFVTDQYDAQVSVFDLTTFKHAGEISVGDYPEGIEASSDGKRVYVSNWFSNTVSEIDVETLKVLRDLDTGDGPRAFGNFIRRTK
;
A
#
# COMPACT_ATOMS: atom_id res chain seq x y z
N MET A 1 11.52 -65.07 0.09
CA MET A 1 12.05 -63.70 0.16
C MET A 1 11.28 -62.85 -0.86
N ARG A 2 10.24 -62.12 -0.44
CA ARG A 2 9.42 -61.27 -1.31
C ARG A 2 10.02 -59.86 -1.27
N ILE A 3 10.54 -59.40 -2.39
CA ILE A 3 11.10 -58.04 -2.53
C ILE A 3 9.91 -57.11 -2.83
N LEU A 4 9.58 -56.23 -1.88
CA LEU A 4 8.70 -55.08 -2.12
C LEU A 4 9.49 -54.04 -2.94
N LEU A 5 9.02 -53.71 -4.14
CA LEU A 5 9.43 -52.49 -4.83
C LEU A 5 8.65 -51.32 -4.21
N ALA A 6 9.33 -50.46 -3.46
CA ALA A 6 8.79 -49.17 -3.07
C ALA A 6 8.99 -48.20 -4.25
N ALA A 7 7.88 -47.76 -4.86
CA ALA A 7 7.91 -46.69 -5.84
C ALA A 7 8.09 -45.35 -5.11
N LEU A 8 9.24 -44.71 -5.30
CA LEU A 8 9.53 -43.38 -4.79
C LEU A 8 8.83 -42.34 -5.70
N CYS A 9 7.71 -41.79 -5.25
CA CYS A 9 7.09 -40.64 -5.90
C CYS A 9 7.96 -39.40 -5.67
N LEU A 10 8.76 -39.01 -6.67
CA LEU A 10 9.37 -37.68 -6.73
C LEU A 10 8.26 -36.65 -6.99
N VAL A 11 7.91 -35.89 -5.96
CA VAL A 11 7.17 -34.64 -6.12
C VAL A 11 8.17 -33.63 -6.69
N VAL A 12 8.05 -33.32 -7.99
CA VAL A 12 8.77 -32.19 -8.59
C VAL A 12 8.07 -30.93 -8.09
N ALA A 13 8.66 -30.26 -7.11
CA ALA A 13 8.26 -28.90 -6.77
C ALA A 13 8.55 -28.01 -7.99
N GLY A 14 7.52 -27.39 -8.56
CA GLY A 14 7.70 -26.35 -9.57
C GLY A 14 8.49 -25.18 -8.97
N PRO A 15 9.19 -24.37 -9.80
CA PRO A 15 9.84 -23.17 -9.29
C PRO A 15 8.78 -22.28 -8.64
N SER A 16 8.92 -21.98 -7.35
CA SER A 16 8.15 -20.92 -6.72
C SER A 16 8.42 -19.65 -7.52
N ARG A 17 7.39 -19.03 -8.07
CA ARG A 17 7.57 -17.71 -8.68
C ARG A 17 8.00 -16.72 -7.60
N ALA A 18 8.76 -15.70 -7.98
CA ALA A 18 9.12 -14.62 -7.08
C ALA A 18 7.94 -13.66 -6.89
N ASP A 19 7.89 -12.95 -5.76
CA ASP A 19 6.93 -11.88 -5.55
C ASP A 19 7.08 -10.83 -6.67
N GLU A 20 5.96 -10.21 -7.06
CA GLU A 20 5.91 -9.18 -8.11
C GLU A 20 5.48 -7.84 -7.50
N ALA A 21 6.05 -6.72 -7.92
CA ALA A 21 5.56 -5.39 -7.57
C ALA A 21 4.71 -4.78 -8.71
N PHE A 22 3.54 -4.26 -8.37
CA PHE A 22 2.60 -3.58 -9.26
C PHE A 22 2.69 -2.06 -9.03
N VAL A 23 3.56 -1.39 -9.78
CA VAL A 23 3.95 0.00 -9.54
C VAL A 23 3.20 0.94 -10.48
N THR A 24 2.37 1.83 -9.92
CA THR A 24 1.62 2.84 -10.66
C THR A 24 2.55 3.94 -11.16
N ASN A 25 2.56 4.20 -12.47
CA ASN A 25 3.39 5.22 -13.10
C ASN A 25 2.50 6.37 -13.56
N GLN A 26 2.42 7.40 -12.74
CA GLN A 26 1.48 8.50 -12.94
C GLN A 26 1.80 9.29 -14.21
N SER A 27 3.08 9.55 -14.50
CA SER A 27 3.46 10.38 -15.63
C SER A 27 3.29 9.65 -16.97
N SER A 28 3.63 8.35 -17.03
CA SER A 28 3.49 7.52 -18.24
C SER A 28 2.13 6.85 -18.40
N ASP A 29 1.19 7.05 -17.47
CA ASP A 29 -0.19 6.57 -17.56
C ASP A 29 -0.32 5.02 -17.61
N ASP A 30 0.62 4.32 -16.98
CA ASP A 30 0.70 2.84 -16.99
C ASP A 30 0.98 2.24 -15.60
N LEU A 31 0.98 0.90 -15.54
CA LEU A 31 1.35 0.10 -14.38
C LEU A 31 2.53 -0.79 -14.76
N SER A 32 3.66 -0.65 -14.07
CA SER A 32 4.80 -1.54 -14.22
C SER A 32 4.60 -2.77 -13.33
N VAL A 33 4.86 -3.97 -13.89
CA VAL A 33 4.93 -5.22 -13.12
C VAL A 33 6.38 -5.64 -13.08
N VAL A 34 6.99 -5.67 -11.90
CA VAL A 34 8.42 -5.94 -11.70
C VAL A 34 8.59 -7.26 -10.96
N ASP A 35 9.46 -8.14 -11.45
CA ASP A 35 9.88 -9.34 -10.72
C ASP A 35 10.84 -8.96 -9.60
N LEU A 36 10.49 -9.23 -8.34
CA LEU A 36 11.31 -8.78 -7.21
C LEU A 36 12.56 -9.64 -6.99
N ALA A 37 12.66 -10.83 -7.59
CA ALA A 37 13.88 -11.64 -7.51
C ALA A 37 14.90 -11.21 -8.56
N SER A 38 14.53 -11.15 -9.84
CA SER A 38 15.45 -10.74 -10.90
C SER A 38 15.64 -9.23 -10.97
N GLY A 39 14.60 -8.45 -10.63
CA GLY A 39 14.53 -7.01 -10.80
C GLY A 39 14.02 -6.58 -12.17
N ASP A 40 13.62 -7.53 -13.03
CA ASP A 40 13.19 -7.23 -14.39
C ASP A 40 11.76 -6.69 -14.42
N THR A 41 11.52 -5.66 -15.25
CA THR A 41 10.15 -5.27 -15.62
C THR A 41 9.54 -6.34 -16.53
N LEU A 42 8.54 -7.04 -16.02
CA LEU A 42 7.84 -8.13 -16.68
C LEU A 42 6.71 -7.66 -17.62
N ALA A 43 6.12 -6.50 -17.34
CA ALA A 43 5.08 -5.89 -18.18
C ALA A 43 4.93 -4.39 -17.86
N ARG A 44 4.43 -3.64 -18.84
CA ARG A 44 3.81 -2.32 -18.64
C ARG A 44 2.38 -2.36 -19.15
N ILE A 45 1.42 -2.16 -18.25
CA ILE A 45 0.00 -2.29 -18.52
C ILE A 45 -0.58 -0.88 -18.67
N PRO A 46 -1.13 -0.49 -19.83
CA PRO A 46 -1.80 0.79 -19.96
C PRO A 46 -2.98 0.90 -18.99
N ILE A 47 -3.02 1.95 -18.18
CA ILE A 47 -4.12 2.23 -17.25
C ILE A 47 -4.86 3.52 -17.68
N GLY A 48 -4.12 4.58 -17.99
CA GLY A 48 -4.65 5.89 -18.29
C GLY A 48 -5.11 6.69 -17.06
N GLY A 49 -5.13 8.01 -17.19
CA GLY A 49 -5.77 8.90 -16.22
C GLY A 49 -5.02 9.06 -14.91
N LYS A 50 -3.68 9.15 -14.97
CA LYS A 50 -2.77 9.45 -13.87
C LYS A 50 -2.81 8.43 -12.73
N PRO A 51 -2.58 7.14 -13.01
CA PRO A 51 -2.69 6.08 -12.00
C PRO A 51 -1.88 6.41 -10.75
N ALA A 52 -2.48 6.21 -9.58
CA ALA A 52 -1.94 6.71 -8.31
C ALA A 52 -1.85 5.61 -7.25
N GLY A 53 -2.98 5.22 -6.65
CA GLY A 53 -3.04 4.19 -5.62
C GLY A 53 -3.20 2.80 -6.22
N VAL A 54 -2.71 1.79 -5.50
CA VAL A 54 -2.80 0.38 -5.90
C VAL A 54 -3.09 -0.52 -4.70
N ALA A 55 -3.93 -1.54 -4.91
CA ALA A 55 -4.20 -2.58 -3.94
C ALA A 55 -4.25 -3.95 -4.61
N VAL A 56 -3.28 -4.81 -4.29
CA VAL A 56 -3.27 -6.23 -4.65
C VAL A 56 -4.10 -7.00 -3.63
N THR A 57 -4.94 -7.94 -4.09
CA THR A 57 -5.73 -8.80 -3.21
C THR A 57 -4.86 -9.78 -2.42
N ALA A 58 -5.31 -10.19 -1.24
CA ALA A 58 -4.56 -11.11 -0.37
C ALA A 58 -4.26 -12.47 -1.02
N ASP A 59 -5.10 -12.91 -1.97
CA ASP A 59 -4.90 -14.12 -2.76
C ASP A 59 -3.97 -13.91 -3.98
N GLY A 60 -3.56 -12.67 -4.25
CA GLY A 60 -2.67 -12.30 -5.36
C GLY A 60 -3.31 -12.42 -6.74
N THR A 61 -4.64 -12.50 -6.86
CA THR A 61 -5.33 -12.71 -8.15
C THR A 61 -5.71 -11.43 -8.88
N ARG A 62 -5.87 -10.32 -8.15
CA ARG A 62 -6.27 -9.02 -8.69
C ARG A 62 -5.43 -7.89 -8.14
N ALA A 63 -5.24 -6.85 -8.95
CA ALA A 63 -4.81 -5.54 -8.49
C ALA A 63 -5.86 -4.49 -8.88
N TYR A 64 -6.16 -3.58 -7.96
CA TYR A 64 -7.06 -2.45 -8.19
C TYR A 64 -6.23 -1.17 -8.25
N VAL A 65 -6.37 -0.40 -9.32
CA VAL A 65 -5.56 0.80 -9.57
C VAL A 65 -6.48 2.00 -9.73
N THR A 66 -6.27 3.04 -8.91
CA THR A 66 -7.04 4.29 -9.01
C THR A 66 -6.45 5.21 -10.07
N SER A 67 -7.31 5.86 -10.83
CA SER A 67 -6.97 6.87 -11.83
C SER A 67 -7.73 8.17 -11.51
N PRO A 68 -7.14 9.13 -10.79
CA PRO A 68 -7.78 10.40 -10.42
C PRO A 68 -8.33 11.17 -11.63
N ASP A 69 -7.52 11.37 -12.67
CA ASP A 69 -7.93 12.11 -13.89
C ASP A 69 -8.88 11.26 -14.75
N GLY A 70 -8.72 9.93 -14.68
CA GLY A 70 -9.60 8.97 -15.31
C GLY A 70 -10.91 8.72 -14.56
N LYS A 71 -11.10 9.31 -13.37
CA LYS A 71 -12.29 9.21 -12.50
C LYS A 71 -12.78 7.78 -12.24
N SER A 72 -11.84 6.85 -12.13
CA SER A 72 -12.16 5.43 -12.15
C SER A 72 -11.13 4.56 -11.41
N VAL A 73 -11.50 3.29 -11.24
CA VAL A 73 -10.62 2.22 -10.75
C VAL A 73 -10.54 1.13 -11.81
N SER A 74 -9.32 0.81 -12.23
CA SER A 74 -9.04 -0.32 -13.11
C SER A 74 -8.88 -1.60 -12.31
N ILE A 75 -9.44 -2.70 -12.82
CA ILE A 75 -9.29 -4.06 -12.28
C ILE A 75 -8.30 -4.79 -13.17
N VAL A 76 -7.16 -5.19 -12.62
CA VAL A 76 -6.11 -5.91 -13.31
C VAL A 76 -6.13 -7.38 -12.89
N ASP A 77 -6.14 -8.29 -13.85
CA ASP A 77 -5.82 -9.70 -13.59
C ASP A 77 -4.31 -9.82 -13.41
N ALA A 78 -3.87 -10.12 -12.19
CA ALA A 78 -2.46 -10.07 -11.84
C ALA A 78 -1.64 -11.15 -12.56
N ALA A 79 -2.22 -12.33 -12.82
CA ALA A 79 -1.52 -13.43 -13.50
C ALA A 79 -1.35 -13.14 -14.99
N LYS A 80 -2.39 -12.62 -15.64
CA LYS A 80 -2.38 -12.29 -17.07
C LYS A 80 -1.76 -10.94 -17.38
N ARG A 81 -1.63 -10.06 -16.37
CA ARG A 81 -1.10 -8.70 -16.48
C ARG A 81 -1.91 -7.88 -17.49
N GLU A 82 -3.23 -7.95 -17.37
CA GLU A 82 -4.17 -7.26 -18.26
C GLU A 82 -5.30 -6.59 -17.46
N VAL A 83 -5.82 -5.48 -17.97
CA VAL A 83 -7.03 -4.85 -17.42
C VAL A 83 -8.25 -5.69 -17.83
N VAL A 84 -9.01 -6.18 -16.85
CA VAL A 84 -10.22 -7.02 -17.05
C VAL A 84 -11.51 -6.31 -16.69
N GLY A 85 -11.42 -5.08 -16.17
CA GLY A 85 -12.56 -4.28 -15.81
C GLY A 85 -12.19 -2.87 -15.41
N LYS A 86 -13.20 -2.01 -15.37
CA LYS A 86 -13.10 -0.62 -14.95
C LYS A 86 -14.38 -0.29 -14.18
N ILE A 87 -14.23 0.40 -13.06
CA ILE A 87 -15.34 0.94 -12.27
C ILE A 87 -15.25 2.47 -12.33
N GLU A 88 -16.27 3.12 -12.87
CA GLU A 88 -16.38 4.57 -12.84
C GLU A 88 -16.81 5.02 -11.43
N THR A 89 -16.02 5.89 -10.81
CA THR A 89 -16.35 6.47 -9.49
C THR A 89 -16.89 7.90 -9.63
N GLY A 90 -16.58 8.59 -10.74
CA GLY A 90 -17.10 9.91 -11.07
C GLY A 90 -16.46 11.09 -10.32
N GLY A 91 -15.66 10.84 -9.28
CA GLY A 91 -14.90 11.86 -8.54
C GLY A 91 -13.38 11.67 -8.65
N GLY A 92 -12.63 12.00 -7.60
CA GLY A 92 -11.16 11.94 -7.59
C GLY A 92 -10.63 10.75 -6.79
N PRO A 93 -10.67 9.51 -7.33
CA PRO A 93 -10.20 8.33 -6.61
C PRO A 93 -8.68 8.42 -6.38
N LEU A 94 -8.24 8.26 -5.13
CA LEU A 94 -6.82 8.35 -4.76
C LEU A 94 -6.33 7.08 -4.06
N GLY A 95 -6.55 6.93 -2.74
CA GLY A 95 -6.20 5.71 -2.02
C GLY A 95 -7.18 4.58 -2.30
N VAL A 96 -6.66 3.35 -2.28
CA VAL A 96 -7.44 2.13 -2.46
C VAL A 96 -6.97 1.06 -1.50
N ALA A 97 -7.92 0.30 -0.94
CA ALA A 97 -7.64 -0.85 -0.08
C ALA A 97 -8.63 -1.98 -0.40
N ALA A 98 -8.12 -3.18 -0.66
CA ALA A 98 -8.95 -4.36 -0.83
C ALA A 98 -9.25 -4.98 0.55
N HIS A 99 -10.51 -5.32 0.81
CA HIS A 99 -10.85 -6.11 2.00
C HIS A 99 -10.14 -7.48 1.96
N PRO A 100 -9.70 -8.06 3.10
CA PRO A 100 -8.97 -9.33 3.12
C PRO A 100 -9.68 -10.52 2.45
N SER A 101 -11.01 -10.51 2.41
CA SER A 101 -11.82 -11.50 1.67
C SER A 101 -11.82 -11.32 0.15
N GLY A 102 -11.22 -10.24 -0.37
CA GLY A 102 -11.23 -9.83 -1.78
C GLY A 102 -12.36 -8.86 -2.16
N LYS A 103 -13.37 -8.68 -1.30
CA LYS A 103 -14.46 -7.70 -1.49
C LYS A 103 -15.11 -7.25 -0.18
N PRO A 104 -15.60 -6.00 -0.08
CA PRO A 104 -15.53 -4.96 -1.11
C PRO A 104 -14.11 -4.39 -1.28
N VAL A 105 -13.95 -3.53 -2.29
CA VAL A 105 -12.75 -2.69 -2.46
C VAL A 105 -13.13 -1.28 -2.03
N TYR A 106 -12.32 -0.68 -1.15
CA TYR A 106 -12.54 0.67 -0.65
C TYR A 106 -11.69 1.67 -1.42
N VAL A 107 -12.27 2.81 -1.78
CA VAL A 107 -11.61 3.86 -2.57
C VAL A 107 -11.88 5.23 -1.96
N ALA A 108 -10.83 5.95 -1.60
CA ALA A 108 -10.92 7.31 -1.11
C ALA A 108 -11.15 8.27 -2.29
N ASP A 109 -12.15 9.14 -2.18
CA ASP A 109 -12.39 10.22 -3.11
C ASP A 109 -11.96 11.55 -2.48
N TRP A 110 -10.84 12.07 -2.96
CA TRP A 110 -10.21 13.26 -2.40
C TRP A 110 -11.14 14.47 -2.40
N TYR A 111 -11.79 14.73 -3.53
CA TYR A 111 -12.60 15.94 -3.72
C TYR A 111 -14.02 15.81 -3.17
N GLN A 112 -14.56 14.60 -3.11
CA GLN A 112 -15.91 14.37 -2.58
C GLN A 112 -15.95 14.14 -1.07
N HIS A 113 -14.79 13.96 -0.42
CA HIS A 113 -14.68 13.74 1.02
C HIS A 113 -15.42 12.47 1.49
N VAL A 114 -15.34 11.42 0.67
CA VAL A 114 -15.99 10.14 0.95
C VAL A 114 -15.03 8.99 0.69
N VAL A 115 -15.38 7.84 1.26
CA VAL A 115 -14.87 6.53 0.82
C VAL A 115 -15.99 5.79 0.09
N TYR A 116 -15.73 5.31 -1.11
CA TYR A 116 -16.60 4.37 -1.80
C TYR A 116 -16.28 2.94 -1.37
N ALA A 117 -17.31 2.13 -1.09
CA ALA A 117 -17.18 0.68 -1.12
C ALA A 117 -17.68 0.19 -2.47
N ILE A 118 -16.84 -0.58 -3.17
CA ILE A 118 -17.10 -1.07 -4.52
C ILE A 118 -17.23 -2.60 -4.49
N ASP A 119 -18.22 -3.11 -5.21
CA ASP A 119 -18.29 -4.53 -5.58
C ASP A 119 -17.50 -4.73 -6.88
N PRO A 120 -16.35 -5.43 -6.85
CA PRO A 120 -15.52 -5.63 -8.03
C PRO A 120 -16.12 -6.63 -9.04
N ASP A 121 -17.01 -7.52 -8.61
CA ASP A 121 -17.68 -8.50 -9.47
C ASP A 121 -18.78 -7.80 -10.28
N ALA A 122 -19.60 -7.00 -9.60
CA ALA A 122 -20.65 -6.19 -10.22
C ALA A 122 -20.10 -4.94 -10.95
N LYS A 123 -18.85 -4.54 -10.64
CA LYS A 123 -18.18 -3.33 -11.15
C LYS A 123 -18.93 -2.05 -10.82
N THR A 124 -19.47 -1.96 -9.60
CA THR A 124 -20.32 -0.85 -9.16
C THR A 124 -19.98 -0.38 -7.76
N VAL A 125 -20.13 0.92 -7.51
CA VAL A 125 -20.15 1.49 -6.15
C VAL A 125 -21.41 1.01 -5.42
N VAL A 126 -21.24 0.36 -4.27
CA VAL A 126 -22.35 -0.13 -3.44
C VAL A 126 -22.64 0.75 -2.23
N HIS A 127 -21.63 1.47 -1.72
CA HIS A 127 -21.80 2.44 -0.64
C HIS A 127 -20.94 3.68 -0.85
N LYS A 128 -21.43 4.83 -0.36
CA LYS A 128 -20.69 6.09 -0.23
C LYS A 128 -20.67 6.47 1.24
N ILE A 129 -19.49 6.47 1.85
CA ILE A 129 -19.27 6.64 3.29
C ILE A 129 -18.67 8.01 3.53
N GLN A 130 -19.38 8.88 4.26
CA GLN A 130 -18.87 10.20 4.61
C GLN A 130 -17.71 10.09 5.61
N VAL A 131 -16.59 10.75 5.31
CA VAL A 131 -15.40 10.84 6.17
C VAL A 131 -14.99 12.31 6.34
N GLY A 132 -13.80 12.55 6.90
CA GLY A 132 -13.20 13.88 6.96
C GLY A 132 -12.79 14.39 5.57
N LEU A 133 -12.17 15.57 5.55
CA LEU A 133 -11.80 16.27 4.32
C LEU A 133 -10.56 15.66 3.67
N SER A 134 -10.62 15.55 2.34
CA SER A 134 -9.54 15.05 1.49
C SER A 134 -8.98 13.70 1.95
N PRO A 135 -9.81 12.64 1.99
CA PRO A 135 -9.36 11.31 2.36
C PRO A 135 -8.30 10.82 1.36
N SER A 136 -7.25 10.21 1.91
CA SER A 136 -6.03 9.87 1.19
C SER A 136 -5.73 8.38 1.30
N GLY A 137 -4.77 7.97 2.13
CA GLY A 137 -4.46 6.56 2.37
C GLY A 137 -5.59 5.83 3.09
N LEU A 138 -5.76 4.56 2.75
CA LEU A 138 -6.74 3.65 3.33
C LEU A 138 -6.06 2.37 3.81
N ALA A 139 -6.48 1.83 4.95
CA ALA A 139 -6.04 0.51 5.42
C ALA A 139 -7.18 -0.25 6.11
N VAL A 140 -7.34 -1.52 5.77
CA VAL A 140 -8.31 -2.43 6.39
C VAL A 140 -7.59 -3.32 7.40
N THR A 141 -8.17 -3.55 8.57
CA THR A 141 -7.61 -4.47 9.56
C THR A 141 -7.52 -5.89 9.02
N PRO A 142 -6.57 -6.71 9.50
CA PRO A 142 -6.40 -8.08 9.01
C PRO A 142 -7.64 -8.97 9.13
N ASP A 143 -8.49 -8.73 10.13
CA ASP A 143 -9.76 -9.42 10.33
C ASP A 143 -10.89 -8.89 9.42
N GLY A 144 -10.63 -7.80 8.69
CA GLY A 144 -11.57 -7.17 7.78
C GLY A 144 -12.60 -6.25 8.46
N SER A 145 -12.66 -6.18 9.79
CA SER A 145 -13.78 -5.54 10.51
C SER A 145 -13.75 -4.01 10.52
N LEU A 146 -12.57 -3.41 10.34
CA LEU A 146 -12.36 -1.97 10.44
C LEU A 146 -11.56 -1.46 9.24
N LEU A 147 -12.04 -0.37 8.65
CA LEU A 147 -11.29 0.46 7.71
C LEU A 147 -10.89 1.76 8.40
N ILE A 148 -9.65 2.19 8.17
CA ILE A 148 -9.13 3.50 8.57
C ILE A 148 -8.84 4.35 7.34
N SER A 149 -9.33 5.59 7.34
CA SER A 149 -9.02 6.62 6.34
C SER A 149 -8.18 7.72 6.94
N ALA A 150 -7.11 8.13 6.25
CA ALA A 150 -6.35 9.33 6.57
C ALA A 150 -6.99 10.56 5.90
N ASP A 151 -7.59 11.43 6.70
CA ASP A 151 -8.37 12.57 6.24
C ASP A 151 -7.51 13.84 6.30
N ARG A 152 -6.78 14.07 5.21
CA ARG A 152 -5.63 14.97 5.16
C ARG A 152 -5.97 16.38 5.60
N ASP A 153 -7.02 16.97 5.06
CA ASP A 153 -7.34 18.38 5.32
C ASP A 153 -8.14 18.56 6.62
N SER A 154 -8.45 17.45 7.31
CA SER A 154 -9.04 17.46 8.65
C SER A 154 -8.04 17.17 9.77
N ASN A 155 -6.77 16.87 9.45
CA ASN A 155 -5.74 16.48 10.44
C ASN A 155 -6.24 15.35 11.36
N GLU A 156 -6.94 14.38 10.79
CA GLU A 156 -7.53 13.26 11.54
C GLU A 156 -7.51 11.97 10.73
N ILE A 157 -7.76 10.86 11.43
CA ILE A 157 -8.18 9.62 10.81
C ILE A 157 -9.66 9.35 11.09
N SER A 158 -10.34 8.69 10.17
CA SER A 158 -11.71 8.18 10.34
C SER A 158 -11.72 6.66 10.52
N PHE A 159 -12.50 6.18 11.49
CA PHE A 159 -12.76 4.76 11.73
C PHE A 159 -14.08 4.36 11.08
N ILE A 160 -14.08 3.32 10.27
CA ILE A 160 -15.25 2.86 9.49
C ILE A 160 -15.48 1.38 9.77
N ASP A 161 -16.66 1.05 10.28
CA ASP A 161 -17.11 -0.33 10.44
C ASP A 161 -17.47 -0.91 9.06
N THR A 162 -16.80 -1.98 8.66
CA THR A 162 -16.93 -2.54 7.30
C THR A 162 -18.19 -3.37 7.10
N ALA A 163 -18.75 -3.93 8.18
CA ALA A 163 -19.98 -4.71 8.15
C ALA A 163 -21.20 -3.82 7.89
N THR A 164 -21.20 -2.61 8.46
CA THR A 164 -22.29 -1.64 8.33
C THR A 164 -21.98 -0.53 7.32
N ASN A 165 -20.73 -0.41 6.87
CA ASN A 165 -20.22 0.67 6.03
C ASN A 165 -20.51 2.06 6.63
N THR A 166 -20.31 2.19 7.95
CA THR A 166 -20.57 3.45 8.68
C THR A 166 -19.32 3.98 9.35
N ARG A 167 -19.12 5.30 9.30
CA ARG A 167 -18.10 5.99 10.08
C ARG A 167 -18.50 5.97 11.56
N THR A 168 -17.66 5.36 12.39
CA THR A 168 -17.90 5.21 13.83
C THR A 168 -17.15 6.22 14.68
N GLY A 169 -16.36 7.12 14.07
CA GLY A 169 -15.68 8.22 14.75
C GLY A 169 -14.45 8.72 13.99
N GLY A 170 -13.85 9.78 14.52
CA GLY A 170 -12.55 10.29 14.08
C GLY A 170 -11.60 10.49 15.24
N LEU A 171 -10.30 10.54 14.95
CA LEU A 171 -9.23 10.80 15.92
C LEU A 171 -8.22 11.79 15.33
N LYS A 172 -7.95 12.87 16.05
CA LYS A 172 -6.90 13.82 15.66
C LYS A 172 -5.53 13.15 15.71
N VAL A 173 -4.76 13.36 14.66
CA VAL A 173 -3.38 12.91 14.51
C VAL A 173 -2.49 14.14 14.26
N GLY A 174 -1.30 13.97 13.67
CA GLY A 174 -0.51 15.10 13.21
C GLY A 174 -1.14 15.84 12.01
N GLU A 175 -0.38 16.77 11.43
CA GLU A 175 -0.90 17.64 10.38
C GLU A 175 -0.77 17.00 8.99
N ARG A 176 -1.86 17.09 8.23
CA ARG A 176 -2.00 16.57 6.86
C ARG A 176 -1.60 15.10 6.73
N PRO A 177 -2.28 14.18 7.44
CA PRO A 177 -2.03 12.75 7.33
C PRO A 177 -2.22 12.26 5.89
N PHE A 178 -1.39 11.31 5.45
CA PHE A 178 -1.48 10.72 4.11
C PHE A 178 -1.55 9.18 4.15
N GLY A 179 -0.41 8.50 4.29
CA GLY A 179 -0.38 7.05 4.37
C GLY A 179 -0.86 6.55 5.73
N VAL A 180 -1.59 5.43 5.73
CA VAL A 180 -1.96 4.69 6.94
C VAL A 180 -1.61 3.21 6.75
N THR A 181 -0.93 2.64 7.73
CA THR A 181 -0.54 1.23 7.74
C THR A 181 -0.96 0.60 9.07
N ILE A 182 -1.61 -0.56 9.01
CA ILE A 182 -2.06 -1.30 10.19
C ILE A 182 -1.09 -2.47 10.43
N ASP A 183 -0.73 -2.71 11.70
CA ASP A 183 0.12 -3.86 12.03
C ASP A 183 -0.58 -5.20 11.77
N LYS A 184 0.22 -6.26 11.63
CA LYS A 184 -0.26 -7.62 11.34
C LYS A 184 -1.26 -8.16 12.38
N ASP A 185 -1.26 -7.61 13.60
CA ASP A 185 -2.11 -8.04 14.70
C ASP A 185 -3.40 -7.22 14.78
N GLY A 186 -3.57 -6.19 13.92
CA GLY A 186 -4.72 -5.31 13.90
C GLY A 186 -4.83 -4.40 15.13
N LYS A 187 -3.75 -4.20 15.88
CA LYS A 187 -3.74 -3.48 17.16
C LYS A 187 -3.32 -2.03 17.02
N ARG A 188 -2.40 -1.74 16.10
CA ARG A 188 -1.87 -0.40 15.91
C ARG A 188 -1.99 0.05 14.46
N ALA A 189 -2.25 1.35 14.30
CA ALA A 189 -2.14 2.04 13.02
C ALA A 189 -0.99 3.06 13.09
N TYR A 190 -0.29 3.23 11.96
CA TYR A 190 0.83 4.15 11.78
C TYR A 190 0.45 5.12 10.66
N VAL A 191 0.37 6.40 11.00
CA VAL A 191 -0.15 7.45 10.10
C VAL A 191 0.96 8.46 9.81
N ALA A 192 1.39 8.57 8.56
CA ALA A 192 2.40 9.53 8.14
C ALA A 192 1.78 10.93 8.02
N ASN A 193 2.26 11.89 8.84
CA ASN A 193 1.72 13.24 8.91
C ASN A 193 2.60 14.20 8.12
N VAL A 194 2.21 14.47 6.87
CA VAL A 194 3.03 15.13 5.86
C VAL A 194 3.48 16.54 6.29
N ALA A 195 2.64 17.30 7.01
CA ALA A 195 2.98 18.68 7.35
C ALA A 195 3.67 18.84 8.71
N SER A 196 3.48 17.89 9.63
CA SER A 196 4.10 17.94 10.97
C SER A 196 5.42 17.15 11.08
N ASN A 197 5.84 16.46 10.02
CA ASN A 197 7.07 15.68 9.94
C ASN A 197 7.19 14.67 11.09
N ASP A 198 6.09 13.94 11.34
CA ASP A 198 6.00 12.86 12.31
C ASP A 198 5.09 11.73 11.82
N VAL A 199 5.14 10.60 12.54
CA VAL A 199 4.20 9.49 12.37
C VAL A 199 3.36 9.36 13.63
N SER A 200 2.03 9.44 13.52
CA SER A 200 1.15 9.10 14.64
C SER A 200 1.02 7.58 14.76
N VAL A 201 1.42 7.03 15.91
CA VAL A 201 1.16 5.64 16.29
C VAL A 201 -0.12 5.61 17.11
N VAL A 202 -1.12 4.89 16.62
CA VAL A 202 -2.48 4.84 17.18
C VAL A 202 -2.73 3.46 17.74
N ASP A 203 -3.18 3.36 18.99
CA ASP A 203 -3.84 2.16 19.50
C ASP A 203 -5.28 2.13 18.97
N ILE A 204 -5.60 1.11 18.17
CA ILE A 204 -6.88 1.01 17.45
C ILE A 204 -8.04 0.74 18.42
N ALA A 205 -7.83 -0.14 19.40
CA ALA A 205 -8.88 -0.54 20.34
C ALA A 205 -9.25 0.61 21.27
N GLU A 206 -8.24 1.34 21.75
CA GLU A 206 -8.43 2.50 22.63
C GLU A 206 -8.71 3.79 21.87
N ARG A 207 -8.57 3.78 20.54
CA ARG A 207 -8.71 4.94 19.63
C ARG A 207 -7.92 6.16 20.14
N LYS A 208 -6.64 5.94 20.45
CA LYS A 208 -5.76 6.99 21.00
C LYS A 208 -4.40 6.98 20.33
N VAL A 209 -3.83 8.17 20.14
CA VAL A 209 -2.44 8.32 19.74
C VAL A 209 -1.56 7.97 20.95
N ILE A 210 -0.67 7.00 20.79
CA ILE A 210 0.23 6.52 21.86
C ILE A 210 1.68 6.99 21.69
N ALA A 211 2.07 7.40 20.48
CA ALA A 211 3.37 8.00 20.20
C ALA A 211 3.32 8.85 18.92
N GLN A 212 4.27 9.80 18.81
CA GLN A 212 4.46 10.63 17.62
C GLN A 212 5.96 10.84 17.33
N PRO A 213 6.71 9.78 16.95
CA PRO A 213 8.11 9.94 16.56
C PRO A 213 8.27 10.92 15.40
N LYS A 214 9.28 11.79 15.51
CA LYS A 214 9.73 12.68 14.43
C LYS A 214 10.50 11.88 13.37
N VAL A 215 10.33 12.29 12.12
CA VAL A 215 10.97 11.73 10.92
C VAL A 215 11.43 12.89 10.02
N GLY A 216 11.93 12.59 8.82
CA GLY A 216 12.34 13.58 7.83
C GLY A 216 11.18 14.43 7.29
N ASP A 217 11.50 15.28 6.32
CA ASP A 217 10.56 16.24 5.74
C ASP A 217 9.56 15.56 4.80
N ARG A 218 8.28 15.90 5.00
CA ARG A 218 7.14 15.39 4.23
C ARG A 218 7.04 13.86 4.23
N PRO A 219 6.82 13.22 5.40
CA PRO A 219 6.63 11.78 5.44
C PRO A 219 5.34 11.38 4.73
N TYR A 220 5.39 10.35 3.88
CA TYR A 220 4.26 10.02 2.99
C TYR A 220 3.57 8.69 3.29
N ALA A 221 4.32 7.59 3.38
CA ALA A 221 3.80 6.27 3.70
C ALA A 221 4.72 5.52 4.67
N VAL A 222 4.20 4.43 5.27
CA VAL A 222 4.91 3.65 6.29
C VAL A 222 4.86 2.16 5.94
N ALA A 223 6.00 1.46 5.98
CA ALA A 223 6.05 0.00 5.94
C ALA A 223 6.56 -0.55 7.29
N LEU A 224 6.07 -1.73 7.68
CA LEU A 224 6.46 -2.38 8.93
C LEU A 224 7.20 -3.69 8.62
N ALA A 225 8.44 -3.81 9.11
CA ALA A 225 9.25 -5.01 8.91
C ALA A 225 10.27 -5.18 10.05
N ALA A 226 10.52 -6.43 10.45
CA ALA A 226 11.58 -6.79 11.42
C ALA A 226 11.61 -5.91 12.71
N GLY A 227 10.44 -5.62 13.27
CA GLY A 227 10.30 -4.80 14.49
C GLY A 227 10.52 -3.30 14.29
N LYS A 228 10.59 -2.82 13.05
CA LYS A 228 10.83 -1.42 12.68
C LYS A 228 9.70 -0.89 11.79
N ALA A 229 9.48 0.41 11.84
CA ALA A 229 8.77 1.16 10.82
C ALA A 229 9.78 1.84 9.91
N PHE A 230 9.48 1.84 8.61
CA PHE A 230 10.21 2.52 7.55
C PHE A 230 9.27 3.56 6.95
N VAL A 231 9.69 4.82 6.88
CA VAL A 231 8.85 5.96 6.51
C VAL A 231 9.51 6.70 5.38
N THR A 232 8.82 6.89 4.26
CA THR A 232 9.36 7.66 3.12
C THR A 232 9.28 9.15 3.41
N ASP A 233 10.41 9.86 3.33
CA ASP A 233 10.49 11.31 3.53
C ASP A 233 10.74 11.98 2.17
N GLN A 234 9.68 12.53 1.57
CA GLN A 234 9.69 12.93 0.16
C GLN A 234 10.77 13.94 -0.17
N TYR A 235 10.93 14.95 0.69
CA TYR A 235 11.76 16.12 0.38
C TYR A 235 13.23 15.93 0.76
N ASP A 236 13.51 14.90 1.56
CA ASP A 236 14.86 14.54 1.98
C ASP A 236 15.45 13.40 1.14
N ALA A 237 14.68 12.80 0.21
CA ALA A 237 15.09 11.65 -0.60
C ALA A 237 15.63 10.48 0.25
N GLN A 238 14.91 10.18 1.34
CA GLN A 238 15.32 9.16 2.30
C GLN A 238 14.14 8.37 2.87
N VAL A 239 14.49 7.33 3.63
CA VAL A 239 13.60 6.58 4.49
C VAL A 239 14.05 6.71 5.95
N SER A 240 13.24 7.34 6.80
CA SER A 240 13.41 7.31 8.24
C SER A 240 13.01 5.95 8.81
N VAL A 241 13.78 5.46 9.80
CA VAL A 241 13.54 4.17 10.46
C VAL A 241 13.36 4.39 11.97
N PHE A 242 12.32 3.80 12.55
CA PHE A 242 12.15 3.79 14.01
C PHE A 242 11.72 2.42 14.55
N ASP A 243 12.09 2.14 15.80
CA ASP A 243 11.77 0.89 16.48
C ASP A 243 10.30 0.86 16.93
N LEU A 244 9.58 -0.24 16.66
CA LEU A 244 8.12 -0.34 16.93
C LEU A 244 7.77 -0.52 18.42
N THR A 245 8.77 -0.79 19.26
CA THR A 245 8.56 -0.99 20.70
C THR A 245 8.85 0.28 21.48
N THR A 246 9.97 0.93 21.17
CA THR A 246 10.48 2.11 21.87
C THR A 246 10.11 3.42 21.19
N PHE A 247 9.68 3.38 19.92
CA PHE A 247 9.40 4.54 19.06
C PHE A 247 10.59 5.49 18.90
N LYS A 248 11.81 4.99 19.11
CA LYS A 248 13.04 5.76 18.92
C LYS A 248 13.55 5.60 17.50
N HIS A 249 14.15 6.68 17.01
CA HIS A 249 14.88 6.69 15.75
C HIS A 249 15.96 5.59 15.74
N ALA A 250 16.02 4.85 14.64
CA ALA A 250 16.87 3.67 14.46
C ALA A 250 17.80 3.78 13.25
N GLY A 251 17.60 4.76 12.36
CA GLY A 251 18.46 5.01 11.21
C GLY A 251 17.74 5.73 10.08
N GLU A 252 18.50 6.13 9.08
CA GLU A 252 18.03 6.77 7.85
C GLU A 252 18.67 6.06 6.67
N ILE A 253 17.95 5.96 5.56
CA ILE A 253 18.40 5.26 4.35
C ILE A 253 18.16 6.18 3.17
N SER A 254 19.23 6.65 2.52
CA SER A 254 19.10 7.42 1.27
C SER A 254 18.54 6.52 0.16
N VAL A 255 17.54 7.03 -0.55
CA VAL A 255 16.89 6.35 -1.69
C VAL A 255 16.84 7.32 -2.88
N GLY A 256 16.07 6.98 -3.92
CA GLY A 256 15.85 7.88 -5.05
C GLY A 256 15.02 9.12 -4.69
N ASP A 257 14.94 10.04 -5.64
CA ASP A 257 14.28 11.32 -5.48
C ASP A 257 12.75 11.15 -5.33
N TYR A 258 12.20 11.87 -4.34
CA TYR A 258 10.77 11.97 -4.06
C TYR A 258 10.10 10.61 -3.76
N PRO A 259 10.55 9.90 -2.70
CA PRO A 259 10.00 8.59 -2.32
C PRO A 259 8.56 8.72 -1.78
N GLU A 260 7.63 7.90 -2.30
CA GLU A 260 6.21 7.91 -1.87
C GLU A 260 5.75 6.55 -1.34
N GLY A 261 5.37 5.61 -2.23
CA GLY A 261 4.89 4.29 -1.87
C GLY A 261 5.98 3.44 -1.25
N ILE A 262 5.62 2.69 -0.22
CA ILE A 262 6.53 1.80 0.50
C ILE A 262 5.79 0.55 0.99
N GLU A 263 6.36 -0.63 0.77
CA GLU A 263 5.81 -1.89 1.26
C GLU A 263 6.91 -2.88 1.61
N ALA A 264 6.69 -3.67 2.66
CA ALA A 264 7.60 -4.74 3.08
C ALA A 264 7.35 -6.02 2.26
N SER A 265 8.41 -6.78 1.99
CA SER A 265 8.28 -8.13 1.44
C SER A 265 7.49 -9.03 2.38
N SER A 266 6.91 -10.09 1.81
CA SER A 266 6.12 -11.07 2.53
C SER A 266 6.89 -11.78 3.66
N ASP A 267 8.20 -11.98 3.48
CA ASP A 267 9.10 -12.55 4.49
C ASP A 267 9.64 -11.50 5.49
N GLY A 268 9.31 -10.22 5.28
CA GLY A 268 9.72 -9.11 6.12
C GLY A 268 11.22 -8.80 6.09
N LYS A 269 11.98 -9.32 5.11
CA LYS A 269 13.44 -9.10 4.97
C LYS A 269 13.79 -7.95 4.05
N ARG A 270 12.83 -7.48 3.25
CA ARG A 270 12.99 -6.37 2.32
C ARG A 270 11.92 -5.32 2.53
N VAL A 271 12.25 -4.10 2.16
CA VAL A 271 11.30 -3.00 1.98
C VAL A 271 11.54 -2.41 0.60
N TYR A 272 10.48 -2.16 -0.13
CA TYR A 272 10.51 -1.59 -1.47
C TYR A 272 9.92 -0.19 -1.45
N VAL A 273 10.60 0.77 -2.07
CA VAL A 273 10.23 2.20 -2.05
C VAL A 273 10.12 2.72 -3.48
N SER A 274 8.97 3.23 -3.89
CA SER A 274 8.82 3.89 -5.20
C SER A 274 9.31 5.34 -5.13
N ASN A 275 10.25 5.68 -6.01
CA ASN A 275 10.88 7.00 -6.08
C ASN A 275 10.35 7.76 -7.31
N TRP A 276 9.41 8.69 -7.09
CA TRP A 276 8.65 9.31 -8.18
C TRP A 276 9.59 9.95 -9.22
N PHE A 277 10.53 10.79 -8.81
CA PHE A 277 11.33 11.55 -9.77
C PHE A 277 12.52 10.76 -10.32
N SER A 278 12.93 9.68 -9.66
CA SER A 278 13.99 8.79 -10.16
C SER A 278 13.48 7.68 -11.09
N ASN A 279 12.17 7.47 -11.21
CA ASN A 279 11.57 6.39 -12.01
C ASN A 279 12.03 4.98 -11.60
N THR A 280 12.30 4.78 -10.30
CA THR A 280 12.78 3.50 -9.76
C THR A 280 11.95 3.03 -8.56
N VAL A 281 12.12 1.75 -8.22
CA VAL A 281 11.82 1.20 -6.90
C VAL A 281 13.11 0.78 -6.22
N SER A 282 13.46 1.38 -5.08
CA SER A 282 14.62 0.94 -4.28
C SER A 282 14.28 -0.32 -3.48
N GLU A 283 15.14 -1.34 -3.55
CA GLU A 283 15.09 -2.53 -2.69
C GLU A 283 16.01 -2.35 -1.49
N ILE A 284 15.46 -2.36 -0.28
CA ILE A 284 16.18 -2.14 0.97
C ILE A 284 16.27 -3.44 1.77
N ASP A 285 17.44 -3.75 2.29
CA ASP A 285 17.64 -4.80 3.31
C ASP A 285 17.33 -4.25 4.71
N VAL A 286 16.39 -4.87 5.41
CA VAL A 286 15.85 -4.37 6.68
C VAL A 286 16.77 -4.56 7.88
N GLU A 287 17.78 -5.43 7.77
CA GLU A 287 18.73 -5.72 8.84
C GLU A 287 19.93 -4.78 8.76
N THR A 288 20.47 -4.62 7.55
CA THR A 288 21.65 -3.78 7.29
C THR A 288 21.30 -2.31 7.05
N LEU A 289 20.02 -2.00 6.78
CA LEU A 289 19.51 -0.66 6.45
C LEU A 289 20.21 -0.06 5.23
N LYS A 290 20.40 -0.88 4.19
CA LYS A 290 21.06 -0.47 2.94
C LYS A 290 20.16 -0.74 1.74
N VAL A 291 20.19 0.18 0.78
CA VAL A 291 19.70 -0.08 -0.57
C VAL A 291 20.61 -1.13 -1.21
N LEU A 292 20.00 -2.22 -1.69
CA LEU A 292 20.69 -3.30 -2.40
C LEU A 292 20.82 -3.00 -3.89
N ARG A 293 19.76 -2.43 -4.47
CA ARG A 293 19.63 -2.04 -5.87
C ARG A 293 18.38 -1.20 -6.08
N ASP A 294 18.32 -0.55 -7.24
CA ASP A 294 17.13 0.10 -7.76
C ASP A 294 16.56 -0.72 -8.93
N LEU A 295 15.25 -0.82 -8.97
CA LEU A 295 14.50 -1.54 -10.01
C LEU A 295 13.83 -0.54 -10.93
N ASP A 296 14.03 -0.67 -12.24
CA ASP A 296 13.46 0.25 -13.22
C ASP A 296 11.94 0.13 -13.30
N THR A 297 11.27 1.27 -13.52
CA THR A 297 9.82 1.35 -13.69
C THR A 297 9.43 2.28 -14.85
N GLY A 298 8.15 2.61 -14.98
CA GLY A 298 7.67 3.66 -15.89
C GLY A 298 7.93 5.05 -15.32
N ASP A 299 7.40 6.08 -15.98
CA ASP A 299 7.63 7.46 -15.54
C ASP A 299 6.67 7.84 -14.41
N GLY A 300 7.23 8.33 -13.31
CA GLY A 300 6.52 8.81 -12.14
C GLY A 300 5.88 7.72 -11.27
N PRO A 301 6.66 6.74 -10.77
CA PRO A 301 6.16 5.69 -9.89
C PRO A 301 5.67 6.25 -8.54
N ARG A 302 4.46 5.88 -8.11
CA ARG A 302 3.89 6.33 -6.82
C ARG A 302 3.56 5.21 -5.84
N ALA A 303 2.95 4.13 -6.34
CA ALA A 303 2.67 2.87 -5.66
C ALA A 303 2.27 2.93 -4.16
N PHE A 304 1.42 3.87 -3.74
CA PHE A 304 0.94 3.88 -2.35
C PHE A 304 -0.27 2.93 -2.19
N GLY A 305 -0.26 2.17 -1.08
CA GLY A 305 -1.16 1.04 -0.83
C GLY A 305 -0.39 -0.29 -0.83
N ASN A 306 -1.10 -1.40 -1.04
CA ASN A 306 -0.49 -2.74 -1.14
C ASN A 306 -0.20 -3.02 -2.62
N PHE A 307 1.05 -2.93 -3.04
CA PHE A 307 1.50 -3.11 -4.41
C PHE A 307 2.30 -4.40 -4.64
N ILE A 308 2.68 -5.14 -3.60
CA ILE A 308 3.41 -6.40 -3.71
C ILE A 308 2.43 -7.57 -3.80
N ARG A 309 2.51 -8.30 -4.91
CA ARG A 309 1.80 -9.55 -5.15
C ARG A 309 2.68 -10.72 -4.74
N ARG A 310 2.14 -11.56 -3.86
CA ARG A 310 2.74 -12.85 -3.52
C ARG A 310 2.44 -13.88 -4.58
N THR A 311 3.46 -14.48 -5.18
CA THR A 311 3.26 -15.60 -6.08
C THR A 311 3.60 -16.90 -5.33
N LYS A 312 2.71 -17.90 -5.41
CA LYS A 312 2.88 -19.19 -4.74
C LYS A 312 3.47 -20.22 -5.70
#